data_AF-A0A1B8CAR8-F1
#
_entry.id   AF-A0A1B8CAR8-F1
#
_cell.length_a   1.000
_cell.length_b   1.000
_cell.length_c   1.000
_cell.angle_alpha   90.00
_cell.angle_beta   90.00
_cell.angle_gamma   90.00
#
_symmetry.space_group_name_H-M   'P 1'
#
loop_
_entity.id
_entity.type
_entity.pdbx_description
1 polymer ?
#
loop_
_entity_poly.entity_id
_entity_poly.type
_entity_poly.pdbx_seq_one_letter_code
_entity_poly.pdbx_strand_id
1 'polypeptide(L)'
;MSSSQAPSPPSHNATPLEVREYFVRVLSDFHGVSLEQAHETAAKWQYGRGSEITYYDVATFRSIFGAEAGTLLYGYARKELRTSRTSPSGNLGSGGIMEKPQKDIFGATPGL
;
A
#
# COMPACT_ATOMS: atom_id res chain seq x y z
N MET A 1 -9.79 3.76 24.44
CA MET A 1 -10.09 3.05 23.19
C MET A 1 -9.33 3.77 22.08
N SER A 2 -8.07 3.41 21.85
CA SER A 2 -7.27 4.04 20.79
C SER A 2 -7.57 3.34 19.49
N SER A 3 -8.14 4.07 18.54
CA SER A 3 -8.46 3.58 17.20
C SER A 3 -7.23 2.91 16.58
N SER A 4 -7.35 1.62 16.23
CA SER A 4 -6.33 0.78 15.60
C SER A 4 -6.06 1.17 14.15
N GLN A 5 -5.89 2.46 13.88
CA GLN A 5 -5.56 2.97 12.56
C GLN A 5 -4.05 2.80 12.35
N ALA A 6 -3.69 2.12 11.27
CA ALA A 6 -2.29 2.01 10.85
C ALA A 6 -1.67 3.41 10.69
N PRO A 7 -0.38 3.60 11.00
CA PRO A 7 0.23 4.92 10.99
C PRO A 7 0.32 5.40 9.55
N SER A 8 -0.07 6.65 9.32
CA SER A 8 0.06 7.27 8.01
C SER A 8 1.54 7.36 7.61
N PRO A 9 1.90 7.06 6.36
CA PRO A 9 3.24 7.25 5.82
C PRO A 9 3.73 8.69 6.01
N PRO A 10 5.05 8.89 6.16
CA PRO A 10 5.65 10.22 6.23
C PRO A 10 5.34 11.06 4.99
N SER A 11 5.33 12.39 5.18
CA SER A 11 5.28 13.35 4.07
C SER A 11 6.41 13.12 3.06
N HIS A 12 6.17 13.44 1.79
CA HIS A 12 7.17 13.34 0.72
C HIS A 12 8.51 14.06 1.06
N ASN A 13 8.45 15.14 1.83
CA ASN A 13 9.66 15.91 2.19
C ASN A 13 10.34 15.44 3.49
N ALA A 14 9.80 14.39 4.12
CA ALA A 14 10.33 13.85 5.36
C ALA A 14 11.82 13.52 5.24
N THR A 15 12.57 13.86 6.27
CA THR A 15 13.98 13.54 6.44
C THR A 15 14.18 12.04 6.64
N PRO A 16 15.39 11.52 6.41
CA PRO A 16 15.68 10.11 6.68
C PRO A 16 15.44 9.72 8.15
N LEU A 17 15.61 10.66 9.08
CA LEU A 17 15.33 10.44 10.50
C LEU A 17 13.83 10.20 10.74
N GLU A 18 12.97 11.07 10.21
CA GLU A 18 11.50 10.93 10.35
C GLU A 18 10.99 9.63 9.70
N VAL A 19 11.60 9.21 8.59
CA VAL A 19 11.30 7.90 7.97
C VAL A 19 11.65 6.74 8.90
N ARG A 20 12.83 6.79 9.54
CA ARG A 20 13.23 5.74 10.48
C ARG A 20 12.30 5.68 11.68
N GLU A 21 11.93 6.82 12.25
CA GLU A 21 10.97 6.88 13.36
C GLU A 21 9.61 6.29 12.98
N TYR A 22 9.16 6.53 11.75
CA TYR A 22 7.95 5.88 11.23
C TYR A 22 8.09 4.35 11.17
N PHE A 23 9.19 3.82 10.63
CA PHE A 23 9.41 2.37 10.59
C PHE A 23 9.54 1.76 11.98
N VAL A 24 10.17 2.46 12.93
CA VAL A 24 10.22 2.02 14.33
C VAL A 24 8.82 1.84 14.89
N ARG A 25 7.94 2.84 14.74
CA ARG A 25 6.55 2.76 15.22
C ARG A 25 5.76 1.64 14.54
N VAL A 26 5.93 1.45 13.23
CA VAL A 26 5.30 0.33 12.51
C VAL A 26 5.71 -1.00 13.14
N LEU A 27 7.01 -1.21 13.34
CA LEU A 27 7.55 -2.46 13.87
C LEU A 27 7.17 -2.70 15.34
N SER A 28 7.27 -1.68 16.19
CA SER A 28 6.96 -1.81 17.62
C SER A 28 5.46 -1.93 17.87
N ASP A 29 4.67 -1.00 17.34
CA ASP A 29 3.28 -0.81 17.77
C ASP A 29 2.34 -1.81 17.09
N PHE A 30 2.71 -2.31 15.90
CA PHE A 30 1.84 -3.18 15.09
C PHE A 30 2.38 -4.60 14.91
N HIS A 31 3.66 -4.83 15.18
CA HIS A 31 4.28 -6.14 15.00
C HIS A 31 5.00 -6.68 16.25
N GLY A 32 4.94 -5.95 17.38
CA GLY A 32 5.48 -6.42 18.66
C GLY A 32 7.00 -6.59 18.66
N VAL A 33 7.70 -5.96 17.71
CA VAL A 33 9.16 -5.95 17.67
C VAL A 33 9.68 -5.10 18.82
N SER A 34 10.75 -5.54 19.50
CA SER A 34 11.33 -4.72 20.58
C SER A 34 11.81 -3.38 20.02
N LEU A 35 11.77 -2.33 20.83
CA LEU A 35 12.17 -0.99 20.38
C LEU A 35 13.62 -0.97 19.86
N GLU A 36 14.52 -1.72 20.51
CA GLU A 36 15.90 -1.91 20.08
C GLU A 36 15.99 -2.54 18.68
N GLN A 37 15.35 -3.69 18.46
CA GLN A 37 15.33 -4.37 17.16
C GLN A 37 14.66 -3.54 16.07
N ALA A 38 13.62 -2.77 16.44
CA ALA A 38 12.94 -1.86 15.53
C ALA A 38 13.88 -0.72 15.09
N HIS A 39 14.66 -0.14 16.00
CA HIS A 39 15.68 0.85 15.68
C HIS A 39 16.80 0.28 14.81
N GLU A 40 17.31 -0.91 15.12
CA GLU A 40 18.31 -1.59 14.29
C GLU A 40 17.81 -1.86 12.87
N THR A 41 16.56 -2.31 12.74
CA THR A 41 15.94 -2.56 11.44
C THR A 41 15.74 -1.27 10.67
N ALA A 42 15.19 -0.24 11.32
CA ALA A 42 14.97 1.06 10.69
C ALA A 42 16.28 1.76 10.30
N ALA A 43 17.37 1.57 11.06
CA ALA A 43 18.69 2.15 10.76
C ALA A 43 19.25 1.74 9.40
N LYS A 44 18.79 0.61 8.83
CA LYS A 44 19.14 0.20 7.46
C LYS A 44 18.67 1.20 6.40
N TRP A 45 17.68 2.03 6.70
CA TRP A 45 17.28 3.16 5.89
C TRP A 45 18.21 4.35 6.13
N GLN A 46 19.31 4.41 5.37
CA GLN A 46 20.39 5.37 5.63
C GLN A 46 20.08 6.77 5.10
N TYR A 47 19.72 6.86 3.82
CA TYR A 47 19.68 8.14 3.07
C TYR A 47 18.33 8.50 2.48
N GLY A 48 17.40 7.54 2.36
CA GLY A 48 16.11 7.78 1.71
C GLY A 48 15.27 8.79 2.49
N ARG A 49 14.51 9.60 1.78
CA ARG A 49 13.54 10.56 2.31
C ARG A 49 12.13 10.00 2.16
N GLY A 50 11.14 10.77 2.58
CA GLY A 50 9.73 10.40 2.39
C GLY A 50 9.37 10.16 0.91
N SER A 51 10.01 10.87 -0.02
CA SER A 51 9.89 10.63 -1.47
C SER A 51 10.28 9.21 -1.84
N GLU A 52 11.41 8.72 -1.35
CA GLU A 52 11.92 7.39 -1.66
C GLU A 52 11.04 6.26 -1.08
N ILE A 53 10.38 6.48 0.07
CA ILE A 53 9.36 5.53 0.59
C ILE A 53 8.30 5.24 -0.48
N THR A 54 7.87 6.28 -1.20
CA THR A 54 6.82 6.18 -2.22
C THR A 54 7.35 5.84 -3.61
N TYR A 55 8.64 6.03 -3.87
CA TYR A 55 9.24 5.71 -5.15
C TYR A 55 9.75 4.26 -5.20
N TYR A 56 10.41 3.79 -4.15
CA TYR A 56 11.03 2.46 -4.13
C TYR A 56 10.00 1.33 -4.22
N ASP A 57 10.39 0.29 -4.95
CA ASP A 57 9.58 -0.90 -5.15
C ASP A 57 9.81 -1.92 -4.02
N VAL A 58 8.99 -2.98 -4.03
CA VAL A 58 9.07 -4.02 -2.99
C VAL A 58 10.42 -4.75 -3.00
N ALA A 59 11.04 -4.91 -4.17
CA ALA A 59 12.34 -5.56 -4.28
C ALA A 59 13.44 -4.75 -3.57
N THR A 60 13.41 -3.43 -3.72
CA THR A 60 14.32 -2.50 -3.04
C THR A 60 14.13 -2.55 -1.53
N PHE A 61 12.88 -2.51 -1.04
CA PHE A 61 12.61 -2.66 0.39
C PHE A 61 13.13 -4.00 0.94
N ARG A 62 12.92 -5.11 0.22
CA ARG A 62 13.43 -6.44 0.62
C ARG A 62 14.95 -6.50 0.62
N SER A 63 15.62 -5.80 -0.30
CA SER A 63 17.08 -5.70 -0.33
C SER A 63 17.63 -4.90 0.85
N ILE A 64 16.92 -3.85 1.30
CA ILE A 64 17.36 -3.01 2.43
C ILE A 64 17.11 -3.71 3.76
N PHE A 65 15.90 -4.22 3.98
CA PHE A 65 15.47 -4.67 5.31
C PHE A 65 15.54 -6.18 5.50
N GLY A 66 15.61 -6.95 4.42
CA GLY A 66 15.38 -8.39 4.40
C GLY A 66 13.98 -8.73 3.87
N ALA A 67 13.79 -10.01 3.51
CA ALA A 67 12.58 -10.45 2.80
C ALA A 67 11.28 -10.18 3.57
N GLU A 68 11.26 -10.46 4.87
CA GLU A 68 10.07 -10.31 5.71
C GLU A 68 9.80 -8.83 6.04
N ALA A 69 10.73 -8.19 6.74
CA ALA A 69 10.60 -6.78 7.14
C ALA A 69 10.40 -5.85 5.94
N GLY A 70 11.09 -6.09 4.82
CA GLY A 70 10.94 -5.28 3.61
C GLY A 70 9.56 -5.38 2.98
N THR A 71 8.98 -6.59 2.90
CA THR A 71 7.63 -6.78 2.36
C THR A 71 6.58 -6.09 3.23
N LEU A 72 6.74 -6.21 4.55
CA LEU A 72 5.88 -5.58 5.54
C LEU A 72 5.93 -4.06 5.45
N LEU A 73 7.12 -3.47 5.54
CA LEU A 73 7.31 -2.00 5.52
C LEU A 73 6.85 -1.39 4.18
N TYR A 74 7.06 -2.09 3.07
CA TYR A 74 6.50 -1.70 1.77
C TYR A 74 4.95 -1.65 1.79
N GLY A 75 4.31 -2.63 2.44
CA GLY A 75 2.86 -2.65 2.60
C GLY A 75 2.33 -1.40 3.33
N TYR A 76 3.01 -0.98 4.38
CA TYR A 76 2.68 0.24 5.14
C TYR A 76 2.92 1.51 4.32
N ALA A 77 4.05 1.60 3.62
CA ALA A 77 4.37 2.69 2.70
C ALA A 77 3.31 2.89 1.61
N ARG A 78 2.64 1.82 1.17
CA ARG A 78 1.65 1.82 0.08
C ARG A 78 0.20 1.84 0.56
N LYS A 79 -0.09 1.72 1.86
CA LYS A 79 -1.46 1.58 2.35
C LYS A 79 -2.33 2.80 2.03
N GLU A 80 -1.75 4.01 2.00
CA GLU A 80 -2.44 5.22 1.54
C GLU A 80 -2.75 5.25 0.02
N LEU A 81 -1.97 4.54 -0.81
CA LEU A 81 -2.23 4.46 -2.25
C LEU A 81 -3.40 3.52 -2.58
N ARG A 82 -3.74 2.60 -1.67
CA ARG A 82 -4.91 1.71 -1.84
C ARG A 82 -6.19 2.30 -1.27
N THR A 83 -6.12 3.10 -0.20
CA THR A 83 -7.30 3.80 0.35
C THR A 83 -7.76 4.96 -0.53
N SER A 84 -6.86 5.53 -1.36
CA SER A 84 -7.20 6.54 -2.37
C SER A 84 -7.65 5.96 -3.71
N ARG A 85 -7.48 4.64 -3.93
CA ARG A 85 -8.16 3.90 -5.01
C ARG A 85 -9.49 3.34 -4.51
N THR A 86 -10.41 4.22 -4.12
CA THR A 86 -11.84 3.90 -4.21
C THR A 86 -12.18 3.83 -5.69
N SER A 87 -11.92 2.68 -6.32
CA SER A 87 -12.73 2.26 -7.46
C SER A 87 -14.08 1.79 -6.91
N PRO A 88 -15.19 2.11 -7.57
CA PRO A 88 -16.52 1.84 -7.07
C PRO A 88 -16.66 0.34 -6.81
N SER A 89 -17.26 0.02 -5.67
CA SER A 89 -17.63 -1.34 -5.29
C SER A 89 -18.30 -2.03 -6.48
N GLY A 90 -17.56 -2.91 -7.15
CA GLY A 90 -18.09 -3.80 -8.17
C GLY A 90 -19.00 -4.78 -7.46
N ASN A 91 -20.29 -4.48 -7.44
CA ASN A 91 -21.33 -5.37 -6.96
C ASN A 91 -21.41 -6.58 -7.90
N LEU A 92 -20.59 -7.60 -7.64
CA LEU A 92 -20.71 -8.92 -8.24
C LEU A 92 -21.67 -9.73 -7.39
N GLY A 93 -22.95 -9.69 -7.75
CA GLY A 93 -23.95 -10.53 -7.13
C GLY A 93 -25.39 -10.27 -7.58
N SER A 94 -25.85 -11.09 -8.52
CA SER A 94 -27.23 -11.56 -8.67
C SER A 94 -28.21 -10.78 -9.57
N GLY A 95 -28.44 -11.34 -10.76
CA GLY A 95 -29.77 -11.77 -11.22
C GLY A 95 -30.76 -10.73 -11.78
N GLY A 96 -30.98 -10.78 -13.11
CA GLY A 96 -32.09 -10.14 -13.84
C GLY A 96 -31.77 -8.69 -14.24
N ILE A 97 -31.88 -8.23 -15.48
CA ILE A 97 -32.78 -8.55 -16.59
C ILE A 97 -32.00 -8.22 -17.88
N MET A 98 -32.21 -9.03 -18.92
CA MET A 98 -31.57 -8.93 -20.23
C MET A 98 -32.02 -7.64 -20.96
N GLU A 99 -31.22 -6.58 -20.93
CA GLU A 99 -31.36 -5.46 -21.87
C GLU A 99 -30.57 -5.85 -23.13
N LYS A 100 -31.28 -6.10 -24.24
CA LYS A 100 -30.69 -6.56 -25.51
C LYS A 100 -29.69 -5.51 -26.04
N PRO A 101 -28.50 -5.92 -26.50
CA PRO A 101 -27.59 -5.01 -27.18
C PRO A 101 -28.19 -4.64 -28.54
N GLN A 102 -28.53 -3.36 -28.69
CA GLN A 102 -28.98 -2.80 -29.94
C GLN A 102 -27.76 -2.62 -30.87
N LYS A 103 -27.50 -3.66 -31.68
CA LYS A 103 -26.60 -3.74 -32.86
C LYS A 103 -25.20 -4.30 -32.60
N ASP A 104 -24.78 -5.22 -33.47
CA ASP A 104 -23.45 -5.81 -33.50
C ASP A 104 -22.42 -4.87 -34.18
N ILE A 105 -21.12 -5.16 -34.05
CA ILE A 105 -20.00 -4.30 -34.46
C ILE A 105 -19.97 -3.97 -35.96
N PHE A 106 -20.67 -4.74 -36.80
CA PHE A 106 -20.84 -4.51 -38.24
C PHE A 106 -22.19 -3.85 -38.61
N GLY A 107 -22.97 -3.39 -37.63
CA GLY A 107 -24.18 -2.62 -37.84
C GLY A 107 -25.40 -3.40 -38.36
N ALA A 108 -25.38 -4.74 -38.31
CA ALA A 108 -26.53 -5.57 -38.70
C ALA A 108 -27.26 -6.17 -37.49
N THR A 109 -28.59 -6.28 -37.59
CA THR A 109 -29.43 -6.95 -36.60
C THR A 109 -29.51 -8.44 -36.96
N PRO A 110 -29.18 -9.39 -36.06
CA PRO A 110 -29.32 -10.81 -36.36
C PRO A 110 -30.80 -11.24 -36.26
N GLY A 111 -31.33 -11.82 -37.33
CA GLY A 111 -32.57 -12.58 -37.30
C GLY A 111 -33.86 -11.79 -37.50
N LEU A 112 -34.01 -11.17 -38.68
CA LEU A 112 -35.17 -11.15 -39.59
C LEU A 112 -35.03 -10.00 -40.60
#